data_AF-A0AAV5RF72-F1
#
_entry.id   AF-A0AAV5RF72-F1
#
_cell.length_a   1.000
_cell.length_b   1.000
_cell.length_c   1.000
_cell.angle_alpha   90.00
_cell.angle_beta   90.00
_cell.angle_gamma   90.00
#
_symmetry.space_group_name_H-M   'P 1'
#
loop_
_entity.id
_entity.type
_entity.pdbx_description
1 polymer ?
#
loop_
_entity_poly.entity_id
_entity_poly.type
_entity_poly.pdbx_seq_one_letter_code
_entity_poly.pdbx_strand_id
1 'polypeptide(L)'
;MPLYDYVSYSAGFMPKKDAEAQRRCYAYLRKTILELDKAVKENPNEKNLKNIRSLFENIRSMIDTASGSQRVDRAHTFWKYWDKNKRMIISTYEGTNDDYTIQDKMAELEEGRYIPS
;
A
#
# COMPACT_ATOMS: atom_id res chain seq x y z
N MET A 1 -11.50 17.48 -25.60
CA MET A 1 -10.29 18.19 -25.17
C MET A 1 -10.72 19.43 -24.38
N PRO A 2 -9.98 19.89 -23.35
CA PRO A 2 -9.99 19.33 -21.99
C PRO A 2 -10.39 20.40 -20.95
N LEU A 3 -10.94 19.99 -19.80
CA LEU A 3 -10.89 20.79 -18.57
C LEU A 3 -10.08 19.97 -17.57
N TYR A 4 -8.76 20.15 -17.67
CA TYR A 4 -7.85 19.84 -16.57
C TYR A 4 -8.34 20.63 -15.36
N ASP A 5 -8.82 19.92 -14.35
CA ASP A 5 -8.98 20.44 -12.99
C ASP A 5 -7.61 20.88 -12.48
N TYR A 6 -7.20 22.08 -12.86
CA TYR A 6 -6.13 22.86 -12.24
C TYR A 6 -6.63 23.31 -10.87
N VAL A 7 -6.75 22.36 -9.93
CA VAL A 7 -6.86 22.69 -8.52
C VAL A 7 -5.52 23.27 -8.12
N SER A 8 -5.48 24.59 -7.97
CA SER A 8 -4.36 25.43 -7.54
C SER A 8 -3.33 24.66 -6.71
N TYR A 9 -2.23 24.27 -7.36
CA TYR A 9 -1.03 23.77 -6.72
C TYR A 9 -0.43 24.89 -5.88
N SER A 10 -0.79 24.99 -4.60
CA SER A 10 0.03 25.76 -3.66
C SER A 10 1.41 25.14 -3.66
N ALA A 11 2.43 25.89 -4.08
CA ALA A 11 3.79 25.41 -4.31
C ALA A 11 4.24 24.42 -3.21
N GLY A 12 4.44 23.15 -3.59
CA GLY A 12 4.89 22.09 -2.70
C GLY A 12 3.81 21.24 -2.01
N PHE A 13 2.53 21.38 -2.36
CA PHE A 13 1.44 20.55 -1.81
C PHE A 13 0.67 19.73 -2.85
N MET A 14 0.31 18.50 -2.48
CA MET A 14 -0.54 17.57 -3.24
C MET A 14 -2.03 17.81 -2.97
N PRO A 15 -2.93 17.41 -3.90
CA PRO A 15 -4.37 17.46 -3.67
C PRO A 15 -4.79 16.71 -2.41
N LYS A 16 -5.80 17.22 -1.68
CA LYS A 16 -6.33 16.54 -0.48
C LYS A 16 -6.76 15.11 -0.76
N LYS A 17 -7.33 14.85 -1.94
CA LYS A 17 -7.72 13.53 -2.43
C LYS A 17 -6.55 12.53 -2.45
N ASP A 18 -5.34 12.99 -2.76
CA ASP A 18 -4.14 12.15 -2.78
C ASP A 18 -3.71 11.77 -1.36
N ALA A 19 -3.67 12.74 -0.44
CA ALA A 19 -3.41 12.47 0.97
C ALA A 19 -4.46 11.53 1.59
N GLU A 20 -5.73 11.64 1.17
CA GLU A 20 -6.78 10.71 1.58
C GLU A 20 -6.58 9.31 0.99
N ALA A 21 -6.19 9.19 -0.27
CA ALA A 21 -5.84 7.92 -0.91
C ALA A 21 -4.68 7.23 -0.17
N GLN A 22 -3.62 7.97 0.17
CA GLN A 22 -2.51 7.45 0.98
C GLN A 22 -3.00 6.90 2.32
N ARG A 23 -3.88 7.63 3.01
CA ARG A 23 -4.45 7.17 4.30
C ARG A 23 -5.26 5.89 4.14
N ARG A 24 -6.06 5.76 3.08
CA ARG A 24 -6.84 4.54 2.80
C ARG A 24 -5.94 3.35 2.51
N CYS A 25 -4.98 3.50 1.59
CA CYS A 25 -3.97 2.48 1.29
C CYS A 25 -3.22 2.03 2.56
N TYR A 26 -2.80 2.99 3.39
CA TYR A 26 -2.13 2.69 4.64
C TYR A 26 -3.03 1.99 5.67
N ALA A 27 -4.31 2.38 5.76
CA ALA A 27 -5.27 1.74 6.63
C ALA A 27 -5.54 0.28 6.21
N TYR A 28 -5.65 0.02 4.91
CA TYR A 28 -5.80 -1.34 4.38
C TYR A 28 -4.56 -2.18 4.64
N LEU A 29 -3.36 -1.60 4.47
CA LEU A 29 -2.10 -2.28 4.81
C LEU A 29 -2.07 -2.71 6.29
N ARG A 30 -2.46 -1.81 7.20
CA ARG A 30 -2.56 -2.14 8.63
C ARG A 30 -3.57 -3.24 8.91
N LYS A 31 -4.73 -3.21 8.25
CA LYS A 31 -5.76 -4.24 8.38
C LYS A 31 -5.24 -5.60 7.91
N THR A 32 -4.61 -5.66 6.74
CA THR A 32 -4.03 -6.90 6.21
C THR A 32 -2.94 -7.47 7.12
N ILE A 33 -2.09 -6.62 7.71
CA ILE A 33 -1.09 -7.06 8.69
C ILE A 33 -1.76 -7.68 9.92
N LEU A 34 -2.85 -7.10 10.43
CA LEU A 34 -3.60 -7.65 11.56
C LEU A 34 -4.26 -9.00 11.23
N GLU A 35 -4.78 -9.15 10.01
CA GLU A 35 -5.32 -10.43 9.53
C GLU A 35 -4.23 -11.50 9.43
N LEU A 36 -3.06 -11.14 8.88
CA LEU A 36 -1.90 -12.02 8.80
C LEU A 36 -1.35 -12.36 10.19
N ASP A 37 -1.34 -11.43 11.15
CA ASP A 37 -0.97 -11.68 12.55
C ASP A 37 -1.87 -12.75 13.18
N LYS A 38 -3.17 -12.67 12.93
CA LYS A 38 -4.13 -13.66 13.40
C LYS A 38 -3.88 -15.02 12.74
N ALA A 39 -3.72 -15.04 11.42
CA ALA A 39 -3.46 -16.26 10.67
C ALA A 39 -2.15 -16.96 11.08
N VAL A 40 -1.08 -16.19 11.36
CA VAL A 40 0.20 -16.72 11.86
C VAL A 40 0.06 -17.28 13.28
N LYS A 41 -0.77 -16.68 14.14
CA LYS A 41 -1.04 -17.21 15.47
C LYS A 41 -1.82 -18.52 15.42
N GLU A 42 -2.77 -18.63 14.50
CA GLU A 42 -3.56 -19.84 14.28
C GLU A 42 -2.73 -20.95 13.62
N ASN A 43 -1.78 -20.58 12.74
CA ASN A 43 -0.94 -21.51 11.98
C ASN A 43 0.56 -21.15 12.10
N PRO A 44 1.19 -21.36 13.28
CA PRO A 44 2.55 -20.88 13.54
C PRO A 44 3.64 -21.59 12.73
N ASN A 45 3.36 -22.76 12.16
CA ASN A 45 4.30 -23.51 11.33
C ASN A 45 4.29 -23.08 9.86
N GLU A 46 3.32 -22.26 9.46
CA GLU A 46 3.16 -21.80 8.08
C GLU A 46 4.21 -20.72 7.77
N LYS A 47 5.32 -21.14 7.15
CA LYS A 47 6.44 -20.23 6.82
C LYS A 47 6.01 -19.15 5.82
N ASN A 48 5.10 -19.47 4.90
CA ASN A 48 4.64 -18.54 3.87
C ASN A 48 3.90 -17.36 4.50
N LEU A 49 2.97 -17.61 5.43
CA LEU A 49 2.25 -16.55 6.15
C LEU A 49 3.19 -15.63 6.93
N LYS A 50 4.22 -16.18 7.59
CA LYS A 50 5.24 -15.39 8.30
C LYS A 50 6.05 -14.50 7.35
N ASN A 51 6.41 -15.02 6.18
CA ASN A 51 7.14 -14.28 5.16
C ASN A 51 6.29 -13.14 4.59
N ILE A 52 5.03 -13.42 4.21
CA ILE A 52 4.08 -12.42 3.70
C ILE A 52 3.85 -11.32 4.73
N ARG A 53 3.61 -11.69 6.00
CA ARG A 53 3.48 -10.72 7.10
C ARG A 53 4.70 -9.81 7.24
N SER A 54 5.90 -10.39 7.23
CA SER A 54 7.16 -9.63 7.33
C SER A 54 7.31 -8.63 6.19
N LEU A 55 6.94 -9.02 4.97
CA LEU A 55 6.95 -8.14 3.80
C LEU A 55 6.00 -6.96 3.95
N PHE A 56 4.77 -7.21 4.40
CA PHE A 56 3.78 -6.13 4.59
C PHE A 56 4.20 -5.19 5.72
N GLU A 57 4.81 -5.69 6.79
CA GLU A 57 5.40 -4.85 7.85
C GLU A 57 6.58 -4.01 7.36
N ASN A 58 7.43 -4.57 6.49
CA ASN A 58 8.51 -3.81 5.86
C ASN A 58 7.95 -2.66 5.02
N ILE A 59 6.89 -2.90 4.22
CA ILE A 59 6.19 -1.83 3.51
C ILE A 59 5.71 -0.76 4.49
N ARG A 60 5.02 -1.17 5.57
CA ARG A 60 4.46 -0.25 6.56
C ARG A 60 5.53 0.69 7.11
N SER A 61 6.66 0.13 7.56
CA SER A 61 7.76 0.92 8.13
C SER A 61 8.35 1.95 7.15
N MET A 62 8.40 1.63 5.86
CA MET A 62 8.93 2.55 4.83
C MET A 62 8.00 3.72 4.52
N ILE A 63 6.68 3.53 4.69
CA ILE A 63 5.67 4.52 4.28
C ILE A 63 4.99 5.23 5.45
N ASP A 64 5.18 4.76 6.69
CA ASP A 64 4.51 5.25 7.90
C ASP A 64 4.64 6.77 8.09
N THR A 65 5.86 7.29 7.94
CA THR A 65 6.17 8.72 8.12
C THR A 65 5.67 9.62 6.97
N ALA A 66 5.31 9.01 5.84
CA ALA A 66 4.88 9.67 4.63
C ALA A 66 3.35 9.62 4.43
N SER A 67 2.66 8.72 5.13
CA SER A 67 1.23 8.46 4.99
C SER A 67 0.37 9.69 5.31
N GLY A 68 -0.51 10.05 4.38
CA GLY A 68 -1.46 11.14 4.55
C GLY A 68 -0.85 12.53 4.55
N SER A 69 0.39 12.65 4.06
CA SER A 69 1.08 13.93 3.94
C SER A 69 0.58 14.68 2.72
N GLN A 70 0.33 15.97 2.90
CA GLN A 70 0.03 16.87 1.79
C GLN A 70 1.28 17.49 1.18
N ARG A 71 2.46 17.34 1.79
CA ARG A 71 3.70 17.86 1.20
C ARG A 71 4.13 16.96 0.04
N VAL A 72 4.45 17.56 -1.10
CA VAL A 72 4.77 16.83 -2.35
C VAL A 72 5.94 15.87 -2.18
N ASP A 73 6.99 16.27 -1.48
CA ASP A 73 8.16 15.44 -1.19
C ASP A 73 7.79 14.14 -0.45
N ARG A 74 6.98 14.27 0.61
CA ARG A 74 6.52 13.14 1.41
C ARG A 74 5.48 12.29 0.69
N ALA A 75 4.51 12.92 0.05
CA ALA A 75 3.51 12.22 -0.74
C ALA A 75 4.15 11.41 -1.88
N HIS A 76 5.10 11.99 -2.59
CA HIS A 76 5.86 11.29 -3.61
C HIS A 76 6.70 10.15 -3.02
N THR A 77 7.26 10.35 -1.84
CA THR A 77 7.99 9.29 -1.11
C THR A 77 7.07 8.12 -0.77
N PHE A 78 5.85 8.39 -0.30
CA PHE A 78 4.84 7.35 -0.05
C PHE A 78 4.59 6.51 -1.30
N TRP A 79 4.22 7.15 -2.42
CA TRP A 79 3.88 6.45 -3.65
C TRP A 79 5.07 5.71 -4.26
N LYS A 80 6.26 6.33 -4.24
CA LYS A 80 7.49 5.69 -4.69
C LYS A 80 7.76 4.39 -3.95
N TYR A 81 7.67 4.38 -2.63
CA TYR A 81 7.91 3.17 -1.84
C TYR A 81 6.76 2.18 -1.97
N TRP A 82 5.52 2.64 -2.05
CA TRP A 82 4.38 1.78 -2.30
C TRP A 82 4.54 1.00 -3.61
N ASP A 83 4.73 1.70 -4.73
CA ASP A 83 4.83 1.09 -6.06
C ASP A 83 6.08 0.21 -6.22
N LYS A 84 7.18 0.61 -5.59
CA LYS A 84 8.41 -0.18 -5.57
C LYS A 84 8.18 -1.51 -4.86
N ASN A 85 7.62 -1.48 -3.65
CA ASN A 85 7.43 -2.69 -2.86
C ASN A 85 6.34 -3.60 -3.43
N LYS A 86 5.26 -3.03 -3.97
CA LYS A 86 4.24 -3.80 -4.69
C LYS A 86 4.85 -4.62 -5.82
N ARG A 87 5.62 -3.97 -6.71
CA ARG A 87 6.30 -4.65 -7.82
C ARG A 87 7.28 -5.71 -7.33
N MET A 88 8.05 -5.40 -6.30
CA MET A 88 9.00 -6.34 -5.71
C MET A 88 8.29 -7.60 -5.17
N ILE A 89 7.20 -7.43 -4.42
CA ILE A 89 6.46 -8.55 -3.82
C ILE A 89 5.77 -9.38 -4.90
N ILE A 90 5.08 -8.75 -5.86
CA ILE A 90 4.46 -9.49 -6.98
C ILE A 90 5.53 -10.29 -7.72
N SER A 91 6.65 -9.67 -8.10
CA SER A 91 7.75 -10.37 -8.79
C SER A 91 8.41 -11.48 -7.95
N THR A 92 8.40 -11.37 -6.62
CA THR A 92 8.97 -12.41 -5.74
C THR A 92 8.10 -13.67 -5.69
N TYR A 93 6.79 -13.50 -5.84
CA TYR A 93 5.80 -14.57 -5.73
C TYR A 93 5.19 -15.00 -7.06
N GLU A 94 5.53 -14.31 -8.15
CA GLU A 94 5.12 -14.65 -9.52
C GLU A 94 5.50 -16.10 -9.85
N GLY A 95 4.50 -16.88 -10.25
CA GLY A 95 4.69 -18.31 -10.57
C GLY A 95 4.90 -19.23 -9.36
N THR A 96 4.77 -18.73 -8.13
CA THR A 96 4.73 -19.56 -6.92
C THR A 96 3.29 -20.01 -6.60
N ASN A 97 3.13 -20.98 -5.69
CA ASN A 97 1.80 -21.42 -5.24
C ASN A 97 0.99 -20.30 -4.55
N ASP A 98 1.65 -19.25 -4.06
CA ASP A 98 1.02 -18.13 -3.35
C ASP A 98 0.75 -16.92 -4.26
N ASP A 99 1.06 -17.01 -5.56
CA ASP A 99 0.97 -15.90 -6.52
C ASP A 99 -0.41 -15.24 -6.51
N TYR A 100 -1.47 -16.04 -6.69
CA TYR A 100 -2.87 -15.55 -6.67
C TYR A 100 -3.23 -14.86 -5.35
N THR A 101 -2.86 -15.46 -4.22
CA THR A 101 -3.12 -14.88 -2.89
C THR A 101 -2.44 -13.53 -2.71
N ILE A 102 -1.20 -13.40 -3.19
CA ILE A 102 -0.43 -12.16 -3.11
C ILE A 102 -1.00 -11.11 -4.06
N GLN A 103 -1.38 -11.49 -5.27
CA GLN A 103 -2.01 -10.59 -6.22
C GLN A 103 -3.35 -10.06 -5.70
N ASP A 104 -4.20 -10.93 -5.15
CA ASP A 104 -5.48 -10.55 -4.56
C ASP A 104 -5.29 -9.59 -3.37
N LYS A 105 -4.38 -9.91 -2.44
CA LYS A 105 -4.07 -9.01 -1.33
C LYS A 105 -3.49 -7.69 -1.78
N MET A 106 -2.65 -7.67 -2.81
CA MET A 106 -2.15 -6.43 -3.39
C MET A 106 -3.23 -5.63 -4.10
N ALA A 107 -4.18 -6.28 -4.78
CA ALA A 107 -5.33 -5.62 -5.39
C ALA A 107 -6.22 -4.96 -4.33
N GLU A 108 -6.55 -5.68 -3.25
CA GLU A 108 -7.29 -5.14 -2.10
C GLU A 108 -6.63 -3.88 -1.51
N LEU A 109 -5.30 -3.87 -1.40
CA LEU A 109 -4.57 -2.70 -0.92
C LEU A 109 -4.69 -1.50 -1.87
N GLU A 110 -4.76 -1.75 -3.17
CA GLU A 110 -4.83 -0.71 -4.20
C GLU A 110 -6.21 -0.08 -4.36
N GLU A 111 -7.26 -0.73 -3.88
CA GLU A 111 -8.58 -0.12 -3.76
C GLU A 111 -8.54 1.20 -2.97
N GLY A 112 -7.60 1.33 -2.03
CA GLY A 112 -7.41 2.58 -1.27
C GLY A 112 -7.04 3.78 -2.15
N ARG A 113 -6.42 3.56 -3.32
CA ARG A 113 -6.07 4.64 -4.26
C ARG A 113 -7.29 5.27 -4.88
N TYR A 114 -8.31 4.47 -5.13
CA TYR A 114 -9.51 4.91 -5.80
C TYR A 114 -10.47 5.52 -4.78
N ILE A 115 -11.22 6.52 -5.22
CA ILE A 115 -12.32 7.05 -4.42
C ILE A 115 -13.40 5.97 -4.53
N PRO A 116 -13.94 5.41 -3.42
CA PRO A 116 -15.10 4.56 -3.53
C PRO A 116 -16.20 5.38 -4.21
N SER A 117 -16.61 4.90 -5.38
CA SER A 117 -17.72 5.43 -6.17
C SER A 117 -18.99 5.57 -5.35
#